data_AF-A0A9Q7X4A2-F1
#
_entry.id   AF-A0A9Q7X4A2-F1
#
_cell.length_a   1.000
_cell.length_b   1.000
_cell.length_c   1.000
_cell.angle_alpha   90.00
_cell.angle_beta   90.00
_cell.angle_gamma   90.00
#
_symmetry.space_group_name_H-M   'P 1'
#
loop_
_entity.id
_entity.type
_entity.pdbx_description
1 polymer ?
#
loop_
_entity_poly.entity_id
_entity_poly.type
_entity_poly.pdbx_seq_one_letter_code
_entity_poly.pdbx_strand_id
1 'polypeptide(L)'
;MFSTAENAIYGVLCLITACLSISSLPVHVRAGNTGVILMMSWCFVGLFNKGVNALAFNHRLNISWNFGCDAHSTYTDRRRRVCFDIAVGLGIPFLQIPLFFVVQPYRLDVVEDLGCSAPIYNSVPALFVYYFWRLFVSVLCSIYAALILRWFILRRLQFSAALSSQHSGLSQKKYFRLFALALCEATLIAVAQLYLLFAALRITGLLPYPSWEYVHSGFATINLVPMDRSGASSSTLTSLEVFRWFTLSPGIVLFVFFGLTEDAKSAYIGLWQAIKRLRFKVRPRKECGLTEGPTGFQDTSLDLDDLREQSCKVSVVVHKDVTVL
;
A
#
# COMPACT_ATOMS: atom_id res chain seq x y z
N MET A 1 -30.74 -6.93 0.03
CA MET A 1 -29.78 -7.89 0.57
C MET A 1 -28.66 -8.12 -0.45
N PHE A 2 -27.49 -7.51 -0.26
CA PHE A 2 -26.30 -8.09 -0.88
C PHE A 2 -26.20 -9.48 -0.28
N SER A 3 -25.91 -10.50 -1.08
CA SER A 3 -25.73 -11.81 -0.44
C SER A 3 -24.59 -11.66 0.56
N THR A 4 -24.74 -12.20 1.78
CA THR A 4 -23.63 -12.24 2.74
C THR A 4 -22.37 -12.83 2.09
N ALA A 5 -22.56 -13.72 1.09
CA ALA A 5 -21.53 -14.22 0.21
C ALA A 5 -20.88 -13.13 -0.67
N GLU A 6 -21.63 -12.21 -1.29
CA GLU A 6 -21.08 -11.13 -2.13
C GLU A 6 -20.25 -10.13 -1.34
N ASN A 7 -20.65 -9.81 -0.11
CA ASN A 7 -19.89 -8.92 0.77
C ASN A 7 -18.63 -9.61 1.30
N ALA A 8 -18.74 -10.88 1.66
CA ALA A 8 -17.58 -11.69 2.04
C ALA A 8 -16.60 -11.85 0.86
N ILE A 9 -17.09 -12.14 -0.35
CA ILE A 9 -16.27 -12.27 -1.56
C ILE A 9 -15.56 -10.94 -1.84
N TYR A 10 -16.29 -9.82 -1.82
CA TYR A 10 -15.69 -8.51 -2.04
C TYR A 10 -14.63 -8.19 -0.97
N GLY A 11 -14.93 -8.42 0.31
CA GLY A 11 -13.99 -8.21 1.41
C GLY A 11 -12.72 -9.05 1.29
N VAL A 12 -12.87 -10.35 0.99
CA VAL A 12 -11.74 -11.26 0.76
C VAL A 12 -10.91 -10.84 -0.45
N LEU A 13 -11.56 -10.47 -1.56
CA LEU A 13 -10.87 -9.99 -2.75
C LEU A 13 -10.12 -8.69 -2.47
N CYS A 14 -10.69 -7.74 -1.73
CA CYS A 14 -9.99 -6.52 -1.29
C CYS A 14 -8.70 -6.86 -0.52
N LEU A 15 -8.76 -7.80 0.43
CA LEU A 15 -7.60 -8.21 1.22
C LEU A 15 -6.55 -8.93 0.37
N ILE A 16 -6.96 -9.85 -0.51
CA ILE A 16 -6.06 -10.54 -1.44
C ILE A 16 -5.37 -9.50 -2.35
N THR A 17 -6.14 -8.59 -2.95
CA THR A 17 -5.61 -7.54 -3.82
C THR A 17 -4.69 -6.58 -3.06
N ALA A 18 -4.97 -6.28 -1.79
CA ALA A 18 -4.06 -5.51 -0.95
C ALA A 18 -2.71 -6.23 -0.76
N CYS A 19 -2.72 -7.53 -0.44
CA CYS A 19 -1.50 -8.32 -0.34
C CYS A 19 -0.73 -8.40 -1.67
N LEU A 20 -1.46 -8.55 -2.78
CA LEU A 20 -0.87 -8.58 -4.12
C LEU A 20 -0.23 -7.24 -4.51
N SER A 21 -0.82 -6.10 -4.13
CA SER A 21 -0.26 -4.78 -4.46
C SER A 21 1.09 -4.53 -3.79
N ILE A 22 1.32 -5.07 -2.59
CA ILE A 22 2.59 -4.97 -1.85
C ILE A 22 3.59 -6.07 -2.19
N SER A 23 3.19 -7.13 -2.89
CA SER A 23 4.09 -8.27 -3.19
C SER A 23 5.44 -7.85 -3.78
N SER A 24 5.46 -6.85 -4.67
CA SER A 24 6.67 -6.33 -5.32
C SER A 24 7.39 -5.20 -4.57
N LEU A 25 6.88 -4.78 -3.40
CA LEU A 25 7.45 -3.71 -2.57
C LEU A 25 8.95 -3.88 -2.29
N PRO A 26 9.49 -5.08 -1.96
CA PRO A 26 10.92 -5.25 -1.68
C PRO A 26 11.82 -4.95 -2.88
N VAL A 27 11.34 -5.10 -4.11
CA VAL A 27 12.08 -4.74 -5.33
C VAL A 27 12.17 -3.22 -5.45
N HIS A 28 11.06 -2.52 -5.20
CA HIS A 28 10.99 -1.07 -5.29
C HIS A 28 11.74 -0.36 -4.15
N VAL A 29 11.77 -0.94 -2.95
CA VAL A 29 12.59 -0.47 -1.83
C VAL A 29 14.08 -0.54 -2.18
N ARG A 30 14.54 -1.66 -2.75
CA ARG A 30 15.94 -1.81 -3.21
C ARG A 30 16.28 -0.83 -4.34
N ALA A 31 15.32 -0.57 -5.24
CA ALA A 31 15.48 0.39 -6.33
C ALA A 31 15.37 1.87 -5.88
N GLY A 32 14.94 2.14 -4.64
CA GLY A 32 14.76 3.49 -4.12
C GLY A 32 13.64 4.29 -4.78
N ASN A 33 12.63 3.63 -5.36
CA ASN A 33 11.51 4.29 -6.04
C ASN A 33 10.42 4.71 -5.04
N THR A 34 10.61 5.85 -4.38
CA THR A 34 9.74 6.35 -3.31
C THR A 34 8.31 6.62 -3.73
N GLY A 35 8.08 7.19 -4.93
CA GLY A 35 6.73 7.41 -5.44
C GLY A 35 5.92 6.12 -5.59
N VAL A 36 6.51 5.07 -6.16
CA VAL A 36 5.82 3.77 -6.29
C VAL A 36 5.59 3.10 -4.94
N ILE A 37 6.54 3.23 -4.00
CA ILE A 37 6.37 2.73 -2.63
C ILE A 37 5.18 3.42 -1.95
N LEU A 38 5.12 4.75 -1.98
CA LEU A 38 4.02 5.52 -1.39
C LEU A 38 2.67 5.15 -2.03
N MET A 39 2.62 5.01 -3.36
CA MET A 39 1.43 4.57 -4.08
C MET A 39 0.99 3.16 -3.67
N MET A 40 1.92 2.19 -3.60
CA MET A 40 1.64 0.82 -3.14
C MET A 40 1.14 0.80 -1.70
N SER A 41 1.76 1.57 -0.81
CA SER A 41 1.35 1.70 0.59
C SER A 41 -0.06 2.29 0.70
N TRP A 42 -0.38 3.35 -0.05
CA TRP A 42 -1.71 3.96 -0.01
C TRP A 42 -2.79 3.05 -0.61
N CYS A 43 -2.45 2.35 -1.70
CA CYS A 43 -3.33 1.34 -2.30
C CYS A 43 -3.62 0.20 -1.31
N PHE A 44 -2.59 -0.28 -0.59
CA PHE A 44 -2.77 -1.26 0.47
C PHE A 44 -3.67 -0.75 1.58
N VAL A 45 -3.38 0.42 2.15
CA VAL A 45 -4.18 1.00 3.25
C VAL A 45 -5.64 1.16 2.82
N GLY A 46 -5.89 1.65 1.60
CA GLY A 46 -7.24 1.83 1.06
C GLY A 46 -7.99 0.51 0.86
N LEU A 47 -7.37 -0.48 0.20
CA LEU A 47 -7.97 -1.80 -0.03
C LEU A 47 -8.14 -2.58 1.28
N PHE A 48 -7.18 -2.46 2.18
CA PHE A 48 -7.21 -3.08 3.49
C PHE A 48 -8.37 -2.52 4.33
N ASN A 49 -8.50 -1.20 4.41
CA ASN A 49 -9.62 -0.53 5.09
C ASN A 49 -10.97 -0.97 4.52
N LYS A 50 -11.11 -0.99 3.17
CA LYS A 50 -12.34 -1.47 2.51
C LYS A 50 -12.63 -2.95 2.78
N GLY A 51 -11.61 -3.80 2.76
CA GLY A 51 -11.73 -5.23 3.05
C GLY A 51 -12.15 -5.48 4.49
N VAL A 52 -11.54 -4.78 5.45
CA VAL A 52 -11.92 -4.86 6.86
C VAL A 52 -13.34 -4.33 7.07
N ASN A 53 -13.70 -3.18 6.48
CA ASN A 53 -15.06 -2.63 6.61
C ASN A 53 -16.13 -3.57 6.05
N ALA A 54 -15.88 -4.19 4.89
CA ALA A 54 -16.80 -5.16 4.30
C ALA A 54 -16.96 -6.44 5.16
N LEU A 55 -15.89 -6.87 5.85
CA LEU A 55 -15.91 -8.06 6.70
C LEU A 55 -16.42 -7.78 8.13
N ALA A 56 -16.17 -6.58 8.67
CA ALA A 56 -16.58 -6.17 10.01
C ALA A 56 -18.11 -6.11 10.17
N PHE A 57 -18.84 -5.78 9.10
CA PHE A 57 -20.31 -5.86 9.08
C PHE A 57 -20.86 -7.29 9.12
N ASN A 58 -20.02 -8.30 8.88
CA ASN A 58 -20.41 -9.72 8.93
C ASN A 58 -20.13 -10.34 10.32
N HIS A 59 -20.58 -9.65 11.37
CA HIS A 59 -20.67 -10.06 12.79
C HIS A 59 -19.50 -10.77 13.49
N ARG A 60 -18.32 -10.82 12.90
CA ARG A 60 -17.10 -11.26 13.60
C ARG A 60 -15.94 -10.50 13.02
N LEU A 61 -15.28 -9.64 13.81
CA LEU A 61 -13.83 -9.47 13.79
C LEU A 61 -13.44 -8.53 14.94
N ASN A 62 -12.68 -9.05 15.89
CA ASN A 62 -11.94 -8.27 16.89
C ASN A 62 -10.46 -8.33 16.47
N ILE A 63 -9.90 -7.23 15.95
CA ILE A 63 -8.50 -7.18 15.52
C ILE A 63 -7.83 -5.94 16.11
N SER A 64 -6.76 -6.16 16.87
CA SER A 64 -5.83 -5.12 17.34
C SER A 64 -4.66 -5.01 16.37
N TRP A 65 -4.23 -3.79 16.05
CA TRP A 65 -3.14 -3.50 15.10
C TRP A 65 -1.89 -2.98 15.84
N ASN A 66 -0.72 -3.49 15.44
CA ASN A 66 0.58 -2.87 15.75
C ASN A 66 1.22 -2.38 14.45
N PHE A 67 1.52 -1.08 14.38
CA PHE A 67 2.27 -0.47 13.29
C PHE A 67 3.78 -0.52 13.59
N GLY A 68 4.56 -1.07 12.68
CA GLY A 68 6.02 -0.97 12.67
C GLY A 68 6.48 -0.37 11.35
N CYS A 69 7.16 0.77 11.41
CA CYS A 69 7.81 1.41 10.28
C CYS A 69 9.33 1.41 10.53
N ASP A 70 10.09 0.76 9.65
CA ASP A 70 11.53 1.00 9.52
C ASP A 70 11.83 1.28 8.05
N ALA A 71 12.34 2.48 7.78
CA ALA A 71 12.91 2.82 6.47
C ALA A 71 14.10 3.76 6.67
N HIS A 72 15.29 3.26 6.34
CA HIS A 72 16.55 4.01 6.38
C HIS A 72 17.10 4.13 4.96
N SER A 73 17.44 5.35 4.50
CA SER A 73 18.49 5.54 3.48
C SER A 73 18.99 6.99 3.38
N THR A 74 20.31 7.13 3.36
CA THR A 74 21.13 8.34 3.15
C THR A 74 21.55 8.41 1.65
N TYR A 75 22.00 9.49 0.97
CA TYR A 75 22.58 10.81 1.31
C TYR A 75 22.05 11.92 0.34
N THR A 76 22.10 13.17 0.81
CA THR A 76 21.74 14.52 0.28
C THR A 76 20.93 14.70 -1.02
N ASP A 77 21.30 14.17 -2.19
CA ASP A 77 20.52 14.38 -3.44
C ASP A 77 19.29 13.46 -3.53
N ARG A 78 19.39 12.27 -2.91
CA ARG A 78 18.26 11.37 -2.66
C ARG A 78 17.28 11.98 -1.67
N ARG A 79 17.76 12.72 -0.67
CA ARG A 79 16.91 13.36 0.35
C ARG A 79 15.95 14.39 -0.24
N ARG A 80 16.37 15.19 -1.24
CA ARG A 80 15.49 16.18 -1.87
C ARG A 80 14.34 15.53 -2.64
N ARG A 81 14.62 14.49 -3.43
CA ARG A 81 13.59 13.71 -4.13
C ARG A 81 12.64 13.02 -3.16
N VAL A 82 13.17 12.37 -2.13
CA VAL A 82 12.39 11.71 -1.08
C VAL A 82 11.52 12.71 -0.31
N CYS A 83 12.08 13.87 0.08
CA CYS A 83 11.34 14.91 0.80
C CYS A 83 10.22 15.49 -0.07
N PHE A 84 10.46 15.67 -1.36
CA PHE A 84 9.43 16.11 -2.30
C PHE A 84 8.33 15.06 -2.45
N ASP A 85 8.67 13.79 -2.65
CA ASP A 85 7.70 12.69 -2.75
C ASP A 85 6.87 12.53 -1.48
N ILE A 86 7.49 12.67 -0.29
CA ILE A 86 6.79 12.64 1.00
C ILE A 86 5.90 13.89 1.16
N ALA A 87 6.40 15.08 0.81
CA ALA A 87 5.65 16.31 0.92
C ALA A 87 4.41 16.30 0.00
N VAL A 88 4.53 15.78 -1.22
CA VAL A 88 3.39 15.65 -2.14
C VAL A 88 2.48 14.49 -1.70
N GLY A 89 3.05 13.33 -1.39
CA GLY A 89 2.31 12.10 -1.08
C GLY A 89 1.57 12.11 0.26
N LEU A 90 2.11 12.80 1.28
CA LEU A 90 1.45 12.95 2.59
C LEU A 90 0.89 14.36 2.80
N GLY A 91 1.56 15.40 2.30
CA GLY A 91 1.12 16.78 2.50
C GLY A 91 -0.22 17.08 1.83
N ILE A 92 -0.49 16.51 0.64
CA ILE A 92 -1.80 16.66 0.00
C ILE A 92 -2.93 16.05 0.86
N PRO A 93 -2.84 14.78 1.33
CA PRO A 93 -3.80 14.25 2.29
C PRO A 93 -3.93 15.08 3.58
N PHE A 94 -2.82 15.51 4.18
CA PHE A 94 -2.85 16.32 5.41
C PHE A 94 -3.54 17.66 5.22
N LEU A 95 -3.37 18.29 4.05
CA LEU A 95 -4.08 19.51 3.68
C LEU A 95 -5.56 19.23 3.38
N GLN A 96 -5.87 18.08 2.77
CA GLN A 96 -7.23 17.72 2.40
C GLN A 96 -8.14 17.44 3.60
N ILE A 97 -7.60 16.90 4.70
CA ILE A 97 -8.38 16.58 5.91
C ILE A 97 -9.11 17.82 6.48
N PRO A 98 -8.43 18.91 6.89
CA PRO A 98 -9.11 20.08 7.44
C PRO A 98 -10.01 20.78 6.41
N LEU A 99 -9.64 20.72 5.14
CA LEU A 99 -10.45 21.20 4.02
C LEU A 99 -11.78 20.44 3.93
N PHE A 100 -11.74 19.11 4.09
CA PHE A 100 -12.94 18.28 4.08
C PHE A 100 -13.87 18.56 5.26
N PHE A 101 -13.33 18.89 6.44
CA PHE A 101 -14.13 19.26 7.61
C PHE A 101 -15.10 20.41 7.33
N VAL A 102 -14.74 21.37 6.47
CA VAL A 102 -15.59 22.52 6.13
C VAL A 102 -16.97 22.13 5.60
N VAL A 103 -17.04 20.97 4.94
CA VAL A 103 -18.21 20.48 4.20
C VAL A 103 -18.76 19.19 4.79
N GLN A 104 -18.28 18.78 5.96
CA GLN A 104 -18.70 17.56 6.63
C GLN A 104 -19.81 17.88 7.65
N PRO A 105 -21.07 17.48 7.39
CA PRO A 105 -22.19 17.88 8.27
C PRO A 105 -22.25 17.09 9.58
N TYR A 106 -21.85 15.81 9.56
CA TYR A 106 -21.83 14.93 10.73
C TYR A 106 -20.69 13.91 10.65
N ARG A 107 -20.41 13.25 11.78
CA ARG A 107 -19.19 12.44 11.98
C ARG A 107 -19.04 11.33 10.95
N LEU A 108 -20.08 10.53 10.75
CA LEU A 108 -20.02 9.39 9.85
C LEU A 108 -21.41 8.85 9.48
N ASP A 109 -21.49 8.36 8.25
CA ASP A 109 -22.54 7.46 7.77
C ASP A 109 -22.07 6.02 7.92
N VAL A 110 -22.89 5.21 8.58
CA VAL A 110 -22.79 3.75 8.65
C VAL A 110 -23.80 3.20 7.66
N VAL A 111 -23.36 2.92 6.44
CA VAL A 111 -24.24 2.36 5.41
C VAL A 111 -24.19 0.84 5.51
N GLU A 112 -25.37 0.23 5.67
CA GLU A 112 -25.54 -1.21 5.68
C GLU A 112 -24.87 -1.85 4.45
N ASP A 113 -24.13 -2.95 4.64
CA ASP A 113 -23.35 -3.68 3.62
C ASP A 113 -22.16 -2.94 2.96
N LEU A 114 -22.06 -1.61 3.03
CA LEU A 114 -21.01 -0.82 2.37
C LEU A 114 -19.94 -0.30 3.32
N GLY A 115 -20.27 -0.10 4.60
CA GLY A 115 -19.32 0.32 5.61
C GLY A 115 -19.49 1.76 6.08
N CYS A 116 -18.44 2.25 6.75
CA CYS A 116 -18.36 3.63 7.24
C CYS A 116 -17.84 4.57 6.15
N SER A 117 -18.51 5.71 5.96
CA SER A 117 -18.03 6.80 5.12
C SER A 117 -18.27 8.15 5.80
N ALA A 118 -17.47 9.15 5.46
CA ALA A 118 -17.73 10.51 5.89
C ALA A 118 -18.77 11.15 4.94
N PRO A 119 -19.84 11.76 5.48
CA PRO A 119 -20.88 12.42 4.68
C PRO A 119 -20.36 13.72 4.06
N ILE A 120 -20.99 14.15 2.97
CA ILE A 120 -20.65 15.39 2.26
C ILE A 120 -21.90 16.26 2.15
N TYR A 121 -21.80 17.50 2.62
CA TYR A 121 -22.85 18.50 2.44
C TYR A 121 -22.69 19.19 1.08
N ASN A 122 -23.54 18.83 0.12
CA ASN A 122 -23.49 19.28 -1.28
C ASN A 122 -23.83 20.78 -1.42
N SER A 123 -22.83 21.61 -1.14
CA SER A 123 -22.89 23.06 -1.16
C SER A 123 -21.80 23.64 -2.06
N VAL A 124 -21.83 24.95 -2.32
CA VAL A 124 -20.80 25.61 -3.15
C VAL A 124 -19.38 25.32 -2.64
N PRO A 125 -19.07 25.37 -1.33
CA PRO A 125 -17.76 24.96 -0.82
C PRO A 125 -17.41 23.51 -1.21
N ALA A 126 -18.33 22.55 -1.12
CA ALA A 126 -18.05 21.14 -1.45
C ALA A 126 -17.60 20.94 -2.89
N LEU A 127 -18.10 21.76 -3.83
CA LEU A 127 -17.63 21.76 -5.21
C LEU A 127 -16.13 22.03 -5.30
N PHE A 128 -15.63 23.06 -4.61
CA PHE A 128 -14.22 23.42 -4.66
C PHE A 128 -13.36 22.48 -3.83
N VAL A 129 -13.77 22.22 -2.58
CA VAL A 129 -12.90 21.57 -1.60
C VAL A 129 -12.84 20.05 -1.78
N TYR A 130 -13.87 19.44 -2.39
CA TYR A 130 -13.93 17.99 -2.60
C TYR A 130 -13.93 17.61 -4.09
N TYR A 131 -14.91 18.07 -4.85
CA TYR A 131 -15.09 17.58 -6.24
C TYR A 131 -14.02 18.13 -7.20
N PHE A 132 -13.90 19.45 -7.30
CA PHE A 132 -12.95 20.11 -8.19
C PHE A 132 -11.51 19.92 -7.76
N TRP A 133 -11.22 19.88 -6.45
CA TRP A 133 -9.88 19.53 -5.97
C TRP A 133 -9.41 18.18 -6.52
N ARG A 134 -10.25 17.14 -6.42
CA ARG A 134 -9.90 15.80 -6.91
C ARG A 134 -9.78 15.76 -8.43
N LEU A 135 -10.67 16.44 -9.15
CA LEU A 135 -10.60 16.57 -10.61
C LEU A 135 -9.33 17.29 -11.06
N PHE A 136 -9.00 18.40 -10.40
CA PHE A 136 -7.83 19.23 -10.69
C PHE A 136 -6.54 18.42 -10.54
N VAL A 137 -6.36 17.72 -9.40
CA VAL A 137 -5.19 16.86 -9.18
C VAL A 137 -5.12 15.76 -10.23
N SER A 138 -6.23 15.11 -10.56
CA SER A 138 -6.26 14.02 -11.55
C SER A 138 -5.90 14.51 -12.96
N VAL A 139 -6.43 15.65 -13.38
CA VAL A 139 -6.13 16.26 -14.68
C VAL A 139 -4.68 16.71 -14.75
N LEU A 140 -4.16 17.33 -13.69
CA LEU A 140 -2.76 17.76 -13.62
C LEU A 140 -1.80 16.56 -13.73
N CYS A 141 -2.10 15.48 -13.00
CA CYS A 141 -1.35 14.21 -13.09
C CYS A 141 -1.40 13.61 -14.50
N SER A 142 -2.57 13.61 -15.14
CA SER A 142 -2.75 13.09 -16.51
C SER A 142 -1.94 13.90 -17.52
N ILE A 143 -2.01 15.24 -17.46
CA ILE A 143 -1.22 16.14 -18.32
C ILE A 143 0.28 15.89 -18.10
N TYR A 144 0.73 15.83 -16.85
CA TYR A 144 2.14 15.62 -16.54
C TYR A 144 2.63 14.24 -17.03
N ALA A 145 1.85 13.18 -16.82
CA ALA A 145 2.15 11.84 -17.33
C ALA A 145 2.22 11.83 -18.86
N ALA A 146 1.30 12.50 -19.56
CA ALA A 146 1.30 12.61 -21.02
C ALA A 146 2.53 13.37 -21.55
N LEU A 147 2.93 14.46 -20.87
CA LEU A 147 4.13 15.22 -21.23
C LEU A 147 5.40 14.39 -21.06
N ILE A 148 5.54 13.66 -19.95
CA ILE A 148 6.68 12.78 -19.73
C ILE A 148 6.68 11.64 -20.76
N LEU A 149 5.53 11.01 -21.01
CA LEU A 149 5.41 9.94 -21.99
C LEU A 149 5.79 10.42 -23.40
N ARG A 150 5.33 11.61 -23.81
CA ARG A 150 5.72 12.24 -25.08
C ARG A 150 7.22 12.47 -25.14
N TRP A 151 7.80 13.08 -24.11
CA TRP A 151 9.25 13.32 -24.02
C TRP A 151 10.06 12.03 -24.11
N PHE A 152 9.61 11.01 -23.40
CA PHE A 152 10.21 9.68 -23.40
C PHE A 152 10.16 9.01 -24.77
N ILE A 153 9.01 9.06 -25.46
CA ILE A 153 8.85 8.51 -26.81
C ILE A 153 9.79 9.22 -27.79
N LEU A 154 9.85 10.56 -27.73
CA LEU A 154 10.69 11.37 -28.61
C LEU A 154 12.19 11.16 -28.36
N ARG A 155 12.62 10.92 -27.11
CA ARG A 155 14.05 10.81 -26.73
C ARG A 155 14.47 9.41 -26.32
N ARG A 156 13.72 8.39 -26.73
CA ARG A 156 13.90 7.00 -26.30
C ARG A 156 15.34 6.48 -26.45
N LEU A 157 16.06 6.91 -27.50
CA LEU A 157 17.44 6.51 -27.76
C LEU A 157 18.44 7.19 -26.82
N GLN A 158 18.33 8.51 -26.65
CA GLN A 158 19.16 9.29 -25.72
C GLN A 158 18.96 8.84 -24.28
N PHE A 159 17.71 8.51 -23.92
CA PHE A 159 17.36 8.01 -22.61
C PHE A 159 17.91 6.60 -22.35
N SER A 160 17.81 5.70 -23.35
CA SER A 160 18.43 4.36 -23.25
C SER A 160 19.94 4.45 -23.04
N ALA A 161 20.62 5.37 -23.73
CA ALA A 161 22.05 5.61 -23.55
C ALA A 161 22.42 6.23 -22.18
N ALA A 162 21.54 7.07 -21.61
CA ALA A 162 21.73 7.61 -20.27
C ALA A 162 21.47 6.56 -19.17
N LEU A 163 20.53 5.64 -19.39
CA LEU A 163 20.25 4.53 -18.48
C LEU A 163 21.29 3.41 -18.53
N SER A 164 22.03 3.26 -19.64
CA SER A 164 23.14 2.31 -19.69
C SER A 164 24.41 2.84 -19.03
N SER A 165 24.60 4.17 -19.01
CA SER A 165 25.77 4.81 -18.37
C SER A 165 25.61 4.97 -16.87
N GLN A 166 24.39 5.19 -16.38
CA GLN A 166 24.08 5.05 -14.97
C GLN A 166 23.78 3.58 -14.69
N HIS A 167 24.55 2.92 -13.82
CA HIS A 167 24.39 1.51 -13.40
C HIS A 167 23.03 1.18 -12.73
N SER A 168 21.96 1.88 -13.06
CA SER A 168 20.59 1.65 -12.64
C SER A 168 20.05 0.44 -13.42
N GLY A 169 19.76 -0.68 -12.73
CA GLY A 169 19.14 -1.88 -13.30
C GLY A 169 17.68 -1.69 -13.79
N LEU A 170 17.31 -0.47 -14.21
CA LEU A 170 15.95 -0.10 -14.57
C LEU A 170 15.80 -0.08 -16.10
N SER A 171 15.14 -1.11 -16.63
CA SER A 171 14.83 -1.23 -18.05
C SER A 171 13.87 -0.13 -18.52
N GLN A 172 14.12 0.42 -19.72
CA GLN A 172 13.26 1.37 -20.44
C GLN A 172 11.77 0.94 -20.45
N LYS A 173 11.50 -0.36 -20.58
CA LYS A 173 10.13 -0.91 -20.58
C LYS A 173 9.39 -0.68 -19.26
N LYS A 174 10.11 -0.66 -18.12
CA LYS A 174 9.52 -0.44 -16.78
C LYS A 174 8.98 0.99 -16.65
N TYR A 175 9.72 1.99 -17.14
CA TYR A 175 9.33 3.40 -17.10
C TYR A 175 8.14 3.70 -18.02
N PHE A 176 8.17 3.23 -19.27
CA PHE A 176 7.06 3.41 -20.20
C PHE A 176 5.73 2.89 -19.62
N ARG A 177 5.81 1.69 -19.04
CA ARG A 177 4.67 1.02 -18.43
C ARG A 177 4.17 1.77 -17.18
N LEU A 178 5.05 2.36 -16.38
CA LEU A 178 4.67 3.21 -15.24
C LEU A 178 3.92 4.48 -15.68
N PHE A 179 4.39 5.16 -16.73
CA PHE A 179 3.71 6.37 -17.24
C PHE A 179 2.37 6.07 -17.91
N ALA A 180 2.29 4.98 -18.68
CA ALA A 180 1.03 4.53 -19.28
C ALA A 180 0.00 4.18 -18.20
N LEU A 181 0.43 3.51 -17.13
CA LEU A 181 -0.42 3.22 -15.98
C LEU A 181 -0.95 4.51 -15.34
N ALA A 182 -0.06 5.43 -14.99
CA ALA A 182 -0.43 6.70 -14.36
C ALA A 182 -1.43 7.50 -15.22
N LEU A 183 -1.26 7.50 -16.54
CA LEU A 183 -2.17 8.17 -17.48
C LEU A 183 -3.56 7.51 -17.51
N CYS A 184 -3.62 6.19 -17.65
CA CYS A 184 -4.88 5.43 -17.65
C CYS A 184 -5.62 5.63 -16.34
N GLU A 185 -4.92 5.49 -15.20
CA GLU A 185 -5.51 5.61 -13.87
C GLU A 185 -6.01 7.04 -13.60
N ALA A 186 -5.20 8.07 -13.88
CA ALA A 186 -5.61 9.46 -13.71
C ALA A 186 -6.81 9.83 -14.61
N THR A 187 -6.91 9.26 -15.81
CA THR A 187 -8.07 9.48 -16.69
C THR A 187 -9.32 8.81 -16.11
N LEU A 188 -9.20 7.55 -15.67
CA LEU A 188 -10.31 6.82 -15.07
C LEU A 188 -10.82 7.51 -13.79
N ILE A 189 -9.91 7.98 -12.94
CA ILE A 189 -10.25 8.74 -11.72
C ILE A 189 -10.98 10.03 -12.10
N ALA A 190 -10.50 10.78 -13.09
CA ALA A 190 -11.16 12.02 -13.52
C ALA A 190 -12.60 11.77 -14.01
N VAL A 191 -12.80 10.75 -14.84
CA VAL A 191 -14.14 10.36 -15.33
C VAL A 191 -15.05 9.94 -14.17
N ALA A 192 -14.55 9.11 -13.27
CA ALA A 192 -15.28 8.68 -12.08
C ALA A 192 -15.69 9.85 -11.18
N GLN A 193 -14.78 10.81 -10.93
CA GLN A 193 -15.07 11.99 -10.12
C GLN A 193 -16.11 12.90 -10.77
N LEU A 194 -16.05 13.07 -12.09
CA LEU A 194 -17.01 13.87 -12.82
C LEU A 194 -18.41 13.24 -12.74
N TYR A 195 -18.50 11.91 -12.91
CA TYR A 195 -19.74 11.17 -12.71
C TYR A 195 -20.29 11.37 -11.30
N LEU A 196 -19.46 11.21 -10.26
CA LEU A 196 -19.88 11.34 -8.86
C LEU A 196 -20.40 12.76 -8.55
N LEU A 197 -19.78 13.79 -9.11
CA LEU A 197 -20.27 15.17 -9.00
C LEU A 197 -21.68 15.30 -9.58
N PHE A 198 -21.89 14.86 -10.82
CA PHE A 198 -23.20 14.95 -11.46
C PHE A 198 -24.26 14.11 -10.76
N ALA A 199 -23.90 12.91 -10.29
CA ALA A 199 -24.80 12.05 -9.54
C ALA A 199 -25.21 12.71 -8.21
N ALA A 200 -24.26 13.27 -7.46
CA ALA A 200 -24.54 13.96 -6.20
C ALA A 200 -25.47 15.17 -6.39
N LEU A 201 -25.18 16.01 -7.39
CA LEU A 201 -26.01 17.18 -7.70
C LEU A 201 -27.41 16.80 -8.20
N ARG A 202 -27.58 15.66 -8.87
CA ARG A 202 -28.92 15.17 -9.27
C ARG A 202 -29.76 14.70 -8.09
N ILE A 203 -29.13 14.12 -7.07
CA ILE A 203 -29.84 13.53 -5.92
C ILE A 203 -30.26 14.61 -4.94
N THR A 204 -29.32 15.47 -4.51
CA THR A 204 -29.60 16.45 -3.44
C THR A 204 -29.79 17.86 -3.96
N GLY A 205 -29.45 18.13 -5.21
CA GLY A 205 -29.25 19.50 -5.67
C GLY A 205 -28.04 20.16 -5.00
N LEU A 206 -27.90 21.46 -5.27
CA LEU A 206 -26.95 22.33 -4.58
C LEU A 206 -27.65 23.03 -3.44
N LEU A 207 -27.20 22.77 -2.21
CA LEU A 207 -27.77 23.31 -0.98
C LEU A 207 -27.06 24.62 -0.58
N PRO A 208 -27.80 25.58 0.01
CA PRO A 208 -27.20 26.81 0.53
C PRO A 208 -26.26 26.49 1.71
N TYR A 209 -25.17 27.26 1.83
CA TYR A 209 -24.27 27.23 2.98
C TYR A 209 -24.50 28.50 3.83
N PRO A 210 -25.52 28.53 4.71
CA PRO A 210 -25.89 29.76 5.40
C PRO A 210 -24.89 30.16 6.50
N SER A 211 -24.39 29.20 7.28
CA SER A 211 -23.38 29.42 8.31
C SER A 211 -22.65 28.12 8.64
N TRP A 212 -21.46 28.25 9.23
CA TRP A 212 -20.71 27.11 9.77
C TRP A 212 -21.52 26.32 10.79
N GLU A 213 -22.18 27.03 11.71
CA GLU A 213 -23.00 26.45 12.78
C GLU A 213 -24.17 25.63 12.23
N TYR A 214 -24.82 26.09 11.17
CA TYR A 214 -25.93 25.36 10.55
C TYR A 214 -25.48 23.99 10.02
N VAL A 215 -24.39 23.97 9.26
CA VAL A 215 -23.85 22.73 8.65
C VAL A 215 -23.35 21.76 9.71
N HIS A 216 -22.77 22.27 10.81
CA HIS A 216 -22.17 21.45 11.87
C HIS A 216 -23.06 21.27 13.11
N SER A 217 -24.32 21.69 13.06
CA SER A 217 -25.26 21.62 14.18
C SER A 217 -25.43 20.20 14.74
N GLY A 218 -25.35 19.19 13.87
CA GLY A 218 -25.44 17.77 14.20
C GLY A 218 -24.11 17.03 14.15
N PHE A 219 -22.95 17.69 14.35
CA PHE A 219 -21.67 17.07 14.00
C PHE A 219 -21.40 15.75 14.74
N ALA A 220 -21.81 15.64 16.01
CA ALA A 220 -21.59 14.44 16.82
C ALA A 220 -22.42 13.22 16.39
N THR A 221 -23.37 13.39 15.47
CA THR A 221 -24.30 12.34 15.05
C THR A 221 -23.61 11.26 14.21
N ILE A 222 -23.97 10.01 14.51
CA ILE A 222 -23.66 8.84 13.69
C ILE A 222 -24.96 8.41 13.02
N ASN A 223 -25.00 8.49 11.69
CA ASN A 223 -26.19 8.14 10.94
C ASN A 223 -26.11 6.68 10.47
N LEU A 224 -27.15 5.89 10.75
CA LEU A 224 -27.24 4.51 10.28
C LEU A 224 -28.21 4.47 9.11
N VAL A 225 -27.68 4.21 7.91
CA VAL A 225 -28.46 4.20 6.67
C VAL A 225 -28.72 2.75 6.28
N PRO A 226 -29.96 2.24 6.44
CA PRO A 226 -30.32 0.93 5.94
C PRO A 226 -30.30 0.94 4.41
N MET A 227 -29.88 -0.16 3.78
CA MET A 227 -29.82 -0.25 2.33
C MET A 227 -31.21 -0.52 1.75
N ASP A 228 -32.06 0.51 1.67
CA ASP A 228 -33.40 0.38 1.10
C ASP A 228 -33.34 0.27 -0.43
N ARG A 229 -33.69 -0.93 -0.94
CA ARG A 229 -33.75 -1.22 -2.38
C ARG A 229 -35.13 -0.93 -2.98
N SER A 230 -36.16 -0.75 -2.16
CA SER A 230 -37.53 -0.61 -2.64
C SER A 230 -37.82 0.79 -3.19
N GLY A 231 -37.11 1.81 -2.70
CA GLY A 231 -37.20 3.20 -3.19
C GLY A 231 -36.03 3.66 -4.08
N ALA A 232 -34.93 2.89 -4.17
CA ALA A 232 -33.76 3.28 -4.97
C ALA A 232 -33.94 2.96 -6.45
N SER A 233 -33.67 3.93 -7.33
CA SER A 233 -33.72 3.69 -8.78
C SER A 233 -32.66 2.66 -9.19
N SER A 234 -32.99 1.75 -10.11
CA SER A 234 -32.10 0.66 -10.53
C SER A 234 -30.73 1.18 -11.01
N SER A 235 -30.66 2.37 -11.59
CA SER A 235 -29.41 3.00 -12.03
C SER A 235 -28.49 3.40 -10.87
N THR A 236 -29.04 3.83 -9.74
CA THR A 236 -28.28 4.16 -8.52
C THR A 236 -27.64 2.91 -7.93
N LEU A 237 -28.39 1.80 -7.86
CA LEU A 237 -27.89 0.52 -7.34
C LEU A 237 -26.77 -0.05 -8.21
N THR A 238 -26.96 -0.08 -9.54
CA THR A 238 -25.93 -0.53 -10.48
C THR A 238 -24.67 0.31 -10.38
N SER A 239 -24.80 1.63 -10.25
CA SER A 239 -23.64 2.52 -10.15
C SER A 239 -22.86 2.29 -8.87
N LEU A 240 -23.53 2.09 -7.74
CA LEU A 240 -22.89 1.73 -6.47
C LEU A 240 -22.11 0.41 -6.58
N GLU A 241 -22.68 -0.61 -7.24
CA GLU A 241 -22.00 -1.88 -7.46
C GLU A 241 -20.76 -1.72 -8.34
N VAL A 242 -20.89 -0.98 -9.45
CA VAL A 242 -19.76 -0.70 -10.35
C VAL A 242 -18.65 0.02 -9.60
N PHE A 243 -18.96 1.08 -8.84
CA PHE A 243 -17.95 1.80 -8.06
C PHE A 243 -17.31 0.91 -7.00
N ARG A 244 -18.10 0.07 -6.31
CA ARG A 244 -17.60 -0.88 -5.32
C ARG A 244 -16.56 -1.80 -5.94
N TRP A 245 -16.85 -2.46 -7.05
CA TRP A 245 -15.90 -3.37 -7.71
C TRP A 245 -14.72 -2.63 -8.35
N PHE A 246 -14.95 -1.43 -8.87
CA PHE A 246 -13.92 -0.59 -9.47
C PHE A 246 -12.80 -0.23 -8.48
N THR A 247 -13.09 -0.22 -7.17
CA THR A 247 -12.06 0.01 -6.14
C THR A 247 -10.93 -1.02 -6.14
N LEU A 248 -11.13 -2.23 -6.69
CA LEU A 248 -10.09 -3.25 -6.82
C LEU A 248 -9.09 -2.94 -7.95
N SER A 249 -9.52 -2.12 -8.93
CA SER A 249 -8.75 -1.88 -10.15
C SER A 249 -7.32 -1.39 -9.89
N PRO A 250 -7.03 -0.44 -8.96
CA PRO A 250 -5.67 0.06 -8.78
C PRO A 250 -4.73 -1.05 -8.28
N GLY A 251 -5.16 -1.86 -7.32
CA GLY A 251 -4.32 -2.93 -6.78
C GLY A 251 -4.07 -4.06 -7.76
N ILE A 252 -5.08 -4.42 -8.58
CA ILE A 252 -4.92 -5.39 -9.66
C ILE A 252 -3.90 -4.88 -10.69
N VAL A 253 -4.04 -3.63 -11.11
CA VAL A 253 -3.16 -3.07 -12.14
C VAL A 253 -1.73 -2.90 -11.62
N LEU A 254 -1.54 -2.48 -10.36
CA LEU A 254 -0.23 -2.46 -9.71
C LEU A 254 0.42 -3.85 -9.70
N PHE A 255 -0.35 -4.91 -9.40
CA PHE A 255 0.18 -6.27 -9.43
C PHE A 255 0.54 -6.73 -10.85
N VAL A 256 -0.34 -6.51 -11.83
CA VAL A 256 -0.06 -6.89 -13.24
C VAL A 256 1.18 -6.18 -13.76
N PHE A 257 1.33 -4.90 -13.42
CA PHE A 257 2.46 -4.11 -13.86
C PHE A 257 3.70 -4.49 -13.04
N PHE A 258 3.75 -4.25 -11.74
CA PHE A 258 4.97 -4.43 -10.96
C PHE A 258 5.20 -5.87 -10.48
N GLY A 259 4.13 -6.56 -10.11
CA GLY A 259 4.18 -7.90 -9.54
C GLY A 259 4.60 -9.00 -10.53
N LEU A 260 4.34 -8.83 -11.83
CA LEU A 260 4.68 -9.83 -12.86
C LEU A 260 6.04 -9.61 -13.54
N THR A 261 6.87 -8.70 -13.03
CA THR A 261 8.21 -8.44 -13.59
C THR A 261 9.20 -9.56 -13.27
N GLU A 262 10.22 -9.76 -14.11
CA GLU A 262 11.27 -10.77 -13.86
C GLU A 262 12.05 -10.48 -12.56
N ASP A 263 12.30 -9.21 -12.26
CA ASP A 263 12.85 -8.77 -10.97
C ASP A 263 11.96 -9.15 -9.78
N ALA A 264 10.63 -9.03 -9.92
CA ALA A 264 9.69 -9.42 -8.88
C ALA A 264 9.58 -10.93 -8.73
N LYS A 265 9.51 -11.68 -9.85
CA LYS A 265 9.51 -13.14 -9.84
C LYS A 265 10.76 -13.72 -9.17
N SER A 266 11.94 -13.19 -9.50
CA SER A 266 13.20 -13.62 -8.87
C SER A 266 13.20 -13.32 -7.37
N ALA A 267 12.65 -12.18 -6.95
CA ALA A 267 12.45 -11.87 -5.52
C ALA A 267 11.47 -12.85 -4.84
N TYR A 268 10.37 -13.24 -5.49
CA TYR A 268 9.43 -14.23 -4.95
C TYR A 268 10.06 -15.61 -4.79
N ILE A 269 10.85 -16.04 -5.79
CA ILE A 269 11.57 -17.31 -5.75
C ILE A 269 12.59 -17.30 -4.60
N GLY A 270 13.34 -16.20 -4.44
CA GLY A 270 14.28 -16.04 -3.33
C GLY A 270 13.59 -16.10 -1.96
N LEU A 271 12.46 -15.40 -1.80
CA LEU A 271 11.66 -15.43 -0.58
C LEU A 271 11.11 -16.83 -0.29
N TRP A 272 10.59 -17.52 -1.32
CA TRP A 272 10.08 -18.88 -1.21
C TRP A 272 11.16 -19.87 -0.79
N GLN A 273 12.37 -19.75 -1.35
CA GLN A 273 13.52 -20.54 -0.97
C GLN A 273 13.96 -20.26 0.49
N ALA A 274 13.94 -19.00 0.92
CA ALA A 274 14.23 -18.64 2.31
C ALA A 274 13.20 -19.24 3.28
N ILE A 275 11.90 -19.17 2.95
CA ILE A 275 10.81 -19.79 3.73
C ILE A 275 10.99 -21.31 3.81
N LYS A 276 11.31 -21.98 2.69
CA LYS A 276 11.61 -23.41 2.68
C LYS A 276 12.79 -23.73 3.61
N ARG A 277 13.90 -22.99 3.52
CA ARG A 277 15.08 -23.19 4.38
C ARG A 277 14.76 -23.01 5.88
N LEU A 278 13.89 -22.06 6.22
CA LEU A 278 13.42 -21.86 7.60
C LEU A 278 12.56 -23.03 8.09
N ARG A 279 11.72 -23.62 7.23
CA ARG A 279 10.95 -24.84 7.58
C ARG A 279 11.82 -26.09 7.76
N PHE A 280 12.91 -26.22 6.99
CA PHE A 280 13.81 -27.38 7.09
C PHE A 280 14.82 -27.30 8.25
N LYS A 281 15.04 -26.12 8.84
CA LYS A 281 15.96 -25.96 10.00
C LYS A 281 15.32 -26.30 11.36
N VAL A 282 14.03 -26.64 11.41
CA VAL A 282 13.25 -26.80 12.65
C VAL A 282 13.13 -28.26 13.16
N ARG A 283 13.72 -29.29 12.55
CA ARG A 283 13.87 -30.65 13.14
C ARG A 283 15.05 -31.43 12.52
N PRO A 284 15.80 -32.30 13.25
CA PRO A 284 15.63 -32.79 14.62
C PRO A 284 16.83 -32.52 15.57
N ARG A 285 16.57 -32.48 16.89
CA ARG A 285 17.59 -32.63 17.94
C ARG A 285 17.96 -34.11 18.02
N LYS A 286 19.19 -34.47 17.64
CA LYS A 286 19.77 -35.78 17.99
C LYS A 286 20.52 -35.62 19.31
N GLU A 287 20.06 -36.31 20.34
CA GLU A 287 20.87 -36.61 21.52
C GLU A 287 21.97 -37.59 21.11
N CYS A 288 23.22 -37.30 21.46
CA CYS A 288 24.31 -38.25 21.31
C CYS A 288 25.27 -38.12 22.50
N GLY A 289 25.13 -39.11 23.39
CA GLY A 289 26.18 -39.88 24.06
C GLY A 289 27.50 -39.22 24.44
N LEU A 290 27.74 -39.19 25.74
CA LEU A 290 29.05 -39.12 26.39
C LEU A 290 29.91 -40.33 26.00
N THR A 291 31.17 -40.11 25.60
CA THR A 291 32.28 -41.01 25.94
C THR A 291 33.61 -40.26 25.95
N GLU A 292 34.37 -40.53 27.00
CA GLU A 292 35.67 -39.99 27.38
C GLU A 292 36.80 -40.49 26.47
N GLY A 293 37.85 -39.69 26.28
CA GLY A 293 39.10 -40.11 25.64
C GLY A 293 40.21 -40.38 26.66
N PRO A 294 41.37 -40.92 26.23
CA PRO A 294 42.60 -40.79 26.99
C PRO A 294 43.69 -39.98 26.25
N THR A 295 44.50 -39.37 27.11
CA THR A 295 45.61 -38.43 26.94
C THR A 295 46.88 -39.01 26.28
N GLY A 296 47.65 -38.18 25.58
CA GLY A 296 49.05 -38.43 25.23
C GLY A 296 49.68 -37.31 24.38
N PHE A 297 50.78 -36.73 24.84
CA PHE A 297 51.51 -35.58 24.30
C PHE A 297 52.75 -36.02 23.50
N GLN A 298 52.98 -35.49 22.29
CA GLN A 298 54.31 -35.44 21.65
C GLN A 298 54.39 -34.42 20.51
N ASP A 299 55.44 -33.59 20.53
CA ASP A 299 55.79 -32.53 19.57
C ASP A 299 56.27 -33.08 18.20
N THR A 300 55.76 -32.58 17.07
CA THR A 300 56.59 -32.22 15.88
C THR A 300 55.82 -31.48 14.77
N SER A 301 56.49 -30.46 14.20
CA SER A 301 56.32 -29.82 12.87
C SER A 301 54.99 -29.13 12.49
N LEU A 302 55.11 -27.82 12.21
CA LEU A 302 54.11 -27.00 11.52
C LEU A 302 53.81 -27.56 10.13
N ASP A 303 52.54 -27.90 9.88
CA ASP A 303 51.99 -28.08 8.55
C ASP A 303 50.87 -27.03 8.33
N LEU A 304 50.99 -26.26 7.26
CA LEU A 304 50.18 -25.06 6.99
C LEU A 304 48.84 -25.36 6.31
N ASP A 305 48.46 -26.64 6.17
CA ASP A 305 47.22 -27.08 5.52
C ASP A 305 46.06 -27.39 6.49
N ASP A 306 46.30 -27.42 7.81
CA ASP A 306 45.24 -27.63 8.83
C ASP A 306 44.45 -26.37 9.21
N LEU A 307 44.81 -25.20 8.64
CA LEU A 307 44.06 -23.95 8.82
C LEU A 307 42.74 -23.89 8.03
N ARG A 308 42.31 -24.99 7.40
CA ARG A 308 41.12 -24.98 6.53
C ARG A 308 39.82 -25.45 7.17
N GLU A 309 39.83 -26.10 8.34
CA GLU A 309 38.58 -26.57 8.96
C GLU A 309 38.59 -26.53 10.49
N GLN A 310 38.51 -25.33 11.10
CA GLN A 310 37.92 -25.19 12.44
C GLN A 310 37.64 -23.72 12.80
N SER A 311 36.48 -23.21 12.37
CA SER A 311 35.86 -22.05 13.04
C SER A 311 35.27 -22.52 14.37
N CYS A 312 36.07 -22.53 15.44
CA CYS A 312 35.57 -22.82 16.77
C CYS A 312 35.19 -21.54 17.53
N LYS A 313 33.97 -21.57 18.04
CA LYS A 313 33.30 -20.56 18.87
C LYS A 313 34.11 -20.25 20.13
N VAL A 314 34.34 -18.97 20.38
CA VAL A 314 34.74 -18.47 21.70
C VAL A 314 33.56 -18.66 22.67
N SER A 315 33.74 -19.48 23.71
CA SER A 315 32.86 -19.52 24.88
C SER A 315 33.66 -19.12 26.11
N VAL A 316 33.33 -17.96 26.67
CA VAL A 316 33.88 -17.46 27.94
C VAL A 316 33.24 -18.23 29.09
N VAL A 317 34.04 -18.94 29.88
CA VAL A 317 33.61 -19.57 31.14
C VAL A 317 33.91 -18.60 32.27
N VAL A 318 32.88 -18.21 33.02
CA VAL A 318 32.98 -17.38 34.22
C VAL A 318 33.15 -18.31 35.43
N HIS A 319 34.31 -18.27 36.08
CA HIS A 319 34.48 -18.86 37.41
C HIS A 319 34.00 -17.89 38.49
N LYS A 320 33.19 -18.41 39.42
CA LYS A 320 32.74 -17.69 40.61
C LYS A 320 33.35 -18.42 41.80
N ASP A 321 34.46 -17.90 42.31
CA ASP A 321 35.07 -18.40 43.53
C ASP A 321 34.23 -17.94 44.74
N VAL A 322 33.62 -18.90 45.42
CA VAL A 322 33.04 -18.69 46.75
C VAL A 322 33.97 -19.41 47.72
N THR A 323 34.85 -18.63 48.35
CA THR A 323 35.64 -19.07 49.50
C THR A 323 34.71 -19.27 50.69
N VAL A 324 34.64 -20.52 51.14
CA VAL A 324 33.99 -20.93 52.39
C VAL A 324 34.92 -20.58 53.55
N LEU A 325 34.36 -19.96 54.59
CA LEU A 325 34.88 -20.02 55.96
C LEU A 325 33.91 -20.85 56.80
#